data_AF-A0AA40GB76-F1
#
_entry.id   AF-A0AA40GB76-F1
#
_cell.length_a   1.000
_cell.length_b   1.000
_cell.length_c   1.000
_cell.angle_alpha   90.00
_cell.angle_beta   90.00
_cell.angle_gamma   90.00
#
_symmetry.space_group_name_H-M   'P 1'
#
loop_
_entity.id
_entity.type
_entity.pdbx_description
1 polymer ?
#
loop_
_entity_poly.entity_id
_entity_poly.type
_entity_poly.pdbx_seq_one_letter_code
_entity_poly.pdbx_strand_id
1 'polypeptide(L)'
;DGNSNKSQVTLRDVDFALSGTFSCEVTADAPTFSTAYVSKNLTVVSLPEGTPIIVSERERYDAGDTLRANCSLPPSKPPAHLSFTLNNVAAEEDLSTETPAGRRDADADADTDTDTDTAERNASRVRQGREDQGMATY
;
A
#
# COMPACT_ATOMS: atom_id res chain seq x y z
N ASP A 1 22.26 -12.28 -21.15
CA ASP A 1 23.10 -12.95 -20.12
C ASP A 1 22.39 -13.06 -18.79
N GLY A 2 22.10 -14.30 -18.39
CA GLY A 2 21.34 -14.66 -17.18
C GLY A 2 22.25 -14.92 -15.99
N ASN A 3 22.00 -14.21 -14.88
CA ASN A 3 22.78 -14.29 -13.65
C ASN A 3 22.17 -15.34 -12.68
N SER A 4 21.91 -16.54 -13.19
CA SER A 4 21.31 -17.65 -12.44
C SER A 4 22.32 -18.78 -12.29
N ASN A 5 22.33 -19.46 -11.14
CA ASN A 5 23.23 -20.56 -10.81
C ASN A 5 22.51 -21.61 -9.93
N LYS A 6 23.28 -22.53 -9.32
CA LYS A 6 22.76 -23.65 -8.51
C LYS A 6 21.93 -23.22 -7.29
N SER A 7 22.10 -22.01 -6.79
CA SER A 7 21.40 -21.49 -5.60
C SER A 7 20.74 -20.13 -5.81
N GLN A 8 20.83 -19.55 -7.01
CA GLN A 8 20.30 -18.23 -7.31
C GLN A 8 19.54 -18.26 -8.64
N VAL A 9 18.34 -17.71 -8.64
CA VAL A 9 17.54 -17.49 -9.84
C VAL A 9 17.26 -16.00 -9.96
N THR A 10 17.61 -15.41 -11.09
CA THR A 10 17.24 -14.02 -11.41
C THR A 10 15.96 -14.03 -12.26
N LEU A 11 14.90 -13.41 -11.74
CA LEU A 11 13.65 -13.17 -12.46
C LEU A 11 13.74 -11.82 -13.20
N ARG A 12 13.13 -11.74 -14.39
CA ARG A 12 13.06 -10.53 -15.22
C ARG A 12 11.62 -10.28 -15.60
N ASP A 13 11.31 -9.03 -15.95
CA ASP A 13 9.97 -8.61 -16.38
C ASP A 13 8.91 -9.04 -15.34
N VAL A 14 9.20 -8.74 -14.08
CA VAL A 14 8.39 -9.11 -12.92
C VAL A 14 7.17 -8.19 -12.84
N ASP A 15 5.98 -8.77 -12.90
CA ASP A 15 4.69 -8.10 -12.73
C ASP A 15 3.99 -8.55 -11.44
N PHE A 16 2.85 -7.94 -11.10
CA PHE A 16 2.11 -8.30 -9.89
C PHE A 16 1.58 -9.74 -9.90
N ALA A 17 1.24 -10.26 -11.08
CA ALA A 17 0.72 -11.62 -11.26
C ALA A 17 1.77 -12.69 -10.89
N LEU A 18 3.06 -12.35 -10.94
CA LEU A 18 4.15 -13.22 -10.51
C LEU A 18 4.26 -13.38 -8.98
N SER A 19 3.49 -12.63 -8.19
CA SER A 19 3.44 -12.82 -6.73
C SER A 19 2.89 -14.21 -6.38
N GLY A 20 3.57 -14.95 -5.52
CA GLY A 20 3.16 -16.31 -5.15
C GLY A 20 4.24 -17.11 -4.44
N THR A 21 4.00 -18.42 -4.30
CA THR A 21 4.93 -19.34 -3.67
C THR A 21 5.88 -19.94 -4.70
N PHE A 22 7.16 -19.64 -4.56
CA PHE A 22 8.25 -20.20 -5.36
C PHE A 22 8.86 -21.38 -4.62
N SER A 23 9.07 -22.48 -5.33
CA SER A 23 9.65 -23.69 -4.77
C SER A 23 10.90 -24.11 -5.54
N CYS A 24 11.92 -24.54 -4.80
CA CYS A 24 13.09 -25.20 -5.35
C CYS A 24 13.00 -26.69 -5.03
N GLU A 25 13.19 -27.54 -6.02
CA GLU A 25 13.15 -28.99 -5.91
C GLU A 25 14.50 -29.59 -6.32
N VAL A 26 15.01 -30.52 -5.52
CA VAL A 26 16.22 -31.29 -5.80
C VAL A 26 15.88 -32.77 -5.68
N THR A 27 16.14 -33.53 -6.74
CA THR A 27 15.89 -34.97 -6.79
C THR A 27 17.22 -35.72 -6.94
N ALA A 28 17.43 -36.71 -6.08
CA ALA A 28 18.50 -37.69 -6.21
C ALA A 28 18.04 -38.89 -7.06
N ASP A 29 18.91 -39.37 -7.93
CA ASP A 29 18.68 -40.50 -8.83
C ASP A 29 18.98 -41.86 -8.15
N ALA A 30 18.78 -42.97 -8.86
CA ALA A 30 18.94 -44.35 -8.40
C ALA A 30 20.20 -44.60 -7.53
N PRO A 31 20.17 -45.54 -6.55
CA PRO A 31 19.12 -46.55 -6.32
C PRO A 31 17.98 -46.12 -5.38
N THR A 32 18.12 -45.01 -4.68
CA THR A 32 17.11 -44.46 -3.77
C THR A 32 16.65 -43.11 -4.28
N PHE A 33 15.60 -43.12 -5.09
CA PHE A 33 14.96 -41.89 -5.56
C PHE A 33 14.44 -41.11 -4.36
N SER A 34 14.92 -39.88 -4.18
CA SER A 34 14.46 -38.99 -3.11
C SER A 34 14.38 -37.56 -3.63
N THR A 35 13.30 -36.88 -3.28
CA THR A 35 13.04 -35.49 -3.68
C THR A 35 12.93 -34.64 -2.43
N ALA A 36 13.71 -33.58 -2.38
CA ALA A 36 13.61 -32.54 -1.36
C ALA A 36 13.14 -31.25 -2.01
N TYR A 37 12.22 -30.55 -1.38
CA TYR A 37 11.77 -29.24 -1.84
C TYR A 37 11.71 -28.23 -0.69
N VAL A 38 11.92 -26.98 -1.04
CA VAL A 38 11.77 -25.84 -0.13
C VAL A 38 11.01 -24.73 -0.85
N SER A 39 10.14 -24.03 -0.12
CA SER A 39 9.26 -23.01 -0.69
C SER A 39 9.37 -21.69 0.05
N LYS A 40 9.21 -20.57 -0.68
CA LYS A 40 9.17 -19.21 -0.16
C LYS A 40 8.14 -18.38 -0.92
N ASN A 41 7.56 -17.39 -0.25
CA ASN A 41 6.64 -16.45 -0.89
C ASN A 41 7.41 -15.25 -1.43
N LEU A 42 7.09 -14.89 -2.67
CA LEU A 42 7.53 -13.67 -3.33
C LEU A 42 6.30 -12.78 -3.49
N THR A 43 6.40 -11.53 -3.03
CA THR A 43 5.37 -10.51 -3.22
C THR A 43 5.96 -9.38 -4.02
N VAL A 44 5.32 -9.04 -5.13
CA VAL A 44 5.67 -7.87 -5.93
C VAL A 44 4.92 -6.68 -5.37
N VAL A 45 5.65 -5.61 -5.06
CA VAL A 45 5.10 -4.41 -4.45
C VAL A 45 5.35 -3.20 -5.34
N SER A 46 4.43 -2.25 -5.30
CA SER A 46 4.59 -0.92 -5.88
C SER A 46 4.38 0.10 -4.80
N LEU A 47 5.42 0.88 -4.54
CA LEU A 47 5.36 1.98 -3.60
C LEU A 47 4.65 3.17 -4.26
N PRO A 48 3.88 3.95 -3.48
CA PRO A 48 3.30 5.17 -4.00
C PRO A 48 4.41 6.16 -4.39
N GLU A 49 4.21 6.86 -5.50
CA GLU A 49 5.19 7.86 -5.97
C GLU A 49 5.13 9.13 -5.11
N GLY A 50 5.99 9.21 -4.09
CA GLY A 50 6.15 10.41 -3.26
C GLY A 50 5.53 10.27 -1.87
N THR A 51 5.05 11.39 -1.33
CA THR A 51 4.50 11.49 0.03
C THR A 51 3.00 11.81 0.01
N PRO A 52 2.27 11.52 1.09
CA PRO A 52 0.85 11.86 1.17
C PRO A 52 0.63 13.37 1.01
N ILE A 53 -0.46 13.73 0.33
CA ILE A 53 -0.87 15.12 0.12
C ILE A 53 -2.12 15.38 0.95
N ILE A 54 -2.05 16.39 1.82
CA ILE A 54 -3.17 16.85 2.63
C ILE A 54 -3.79 18.08 1.97
N VAL A 55 -5.10 18.04 1.73
CA VAL A 55 -5.89 19.16 1.23
C VAL A 55 -7.00 19.46 2.22
N SER A 56 -6.98 20.65 2.82
CA SER A 56 -8.04 21.11 3.73
C SER A 56 -9.09 21.95 3.02
N GLU A 57 -10.31 21.98 3.57
CA GLU A 57 -11.39 22.86 3.06
C GLU A 57 -11.06 24.36 3.27
N ARG A 58 -10.21 24.69 4.25
CA ARG A 58 -9.87 26.07 4.62
C ARG A 58 -8.37 26.19 4.87
N GLU A 59 -7.82 27.38 4.61
CA GLU A 59 -6.42 27.70 4.91
C GLU A 59 -6.16 27.95 6.40
N ARG A 60 -7.20 28.33 7.16
CA ARG A 60 -7.10 28.67 8.57
C ARG A 60 -8.30 28.10 9.34
N TYR A 61 -8.02 27.63 10.55
CA TYR A 61 -9.01 27.12 11.50
C TYR A 61 -8.75 27.73 12.87
N ASP A 62 -9.82 28.08 13.58
CA ASP A 62 -9.73 28.55 14.94
C ASP A 62 -9.92 27.39 15.93
N ALA A 63 -9.48 27.61 17.17
CA ALA A 63 -9.66 26.65 18.24
C ALA A 63 -11.15 26.30 18.43
N GLY A 64 -11.47 25.00 18.35
CA GLY A 64 -12.85 24.49 18.43
C GLY A 64 -13.51 24.22 17.08
N ASP A 65 -12.87 24.64 15.98
CA ASP A 65 -13.33 24.30 14.64
C ASP A 65 -13.16 22.80 14.34
N THR A 66 -13.92 22.34 13.34
CA THR A 66 -13.71 21.00 12.78
C THR A 66 -12.84 21.11 11.55
N LEU A 67 -11.59 20.63 11.64
CA LEU A 67 -10.75 20.43 10.47
C LEU A 67 -11.38 19.31 9.63
N ARG A 68 -11.58 19.61 8.35
CA ARG A 68 -11.91 18.64 7.31
C ARG A 68 -10.82 18.72 6.27
N ALA A 69 -10.04 17.66 6.18
CA ALA A 69 -8.99 17.54 5.18
C ALA A 69 -9.01 16.16 4.57
N ASN A 70 -8.72 16.09 3.27
CA ASN A 70 -8.48 14.86 2.55
C ASN A 70 -6.97 14.63 2.51
N CYS A 71 -6.53 13.54 3.10
CA CYS A 71 -5.18 13.03 2.94
C CYS A 71 -5.20 11.95 1.86
N SER A 72 -4.52 12.18 0.74
CA SER A 72 -4.47 11.27 -0.40
C SER A 72 -3.05 10.78 -0.68
N LEU A 73 -2.93 9.57 -1.20
CA LEU A 73 -1.69 9.01 -1.75
C LEU A 73 -1.88 8.51 -3.18
N PRO A 74 -0.83 8.59 -4.01
CA PRO A 74 -0.79 7.85 -5.27
C PRO A 74 -1.02 6.34 -5.06
N PRO A 75 -1.45 5.62 -6.11
CA PRO A 75 -1.67 4.19 -6.04
C PRO A 75 -0.46 3.40 -5.52
N SER A 76 -0.74 2.37 -4.74
CA SER A 76 0.28 1.47 -4.19
C SER A 76 -0.24 0.04 -4.12
N LYS A 77 0.67 -0.93 -4.15
CA LYS A 77 0.36 -2.35 -4.01
C LYS A 77 1.34 -3.00 -3.03
N PRO A 78 0.90 -3.58 -1.90
CA PRO A 78 -0.49 -3.58 -1.41
C PRO A 78 -0.99 -2.16 -1.05
N PRO A 79 -2.30 -1.99 -0.77
CA PRO A 79 -2.86 -0.72 -0.32
C PRO A 79 -2.07 -0.12 0.84
N ALA A 80 -1.67 1.14 0.72
CA ALA A 80 -0.99 1.87 1.79
C ALA A 80 -1.94 2.22 2.94
N HIS A 81 -1.43 2.17 4.17
CA HIS A 81 -2.16 2.58 5.37
C HIS A 81 -1.78 4.00 5.75
N LEU A 82 -2.70 4.94 5.56
CA LEU A 82 -2.48 6.33 5.91
C LEU A 82 -2.62 6.57 7.42
N SER A 83 -1.72 7.39 7.96
CA SER A 83 -1.80 7.92 9.32
C SER A 83 -1.76 9.44 9.26
N PHE A 84 -2.71 10.07 9.97
CA PHE A 84 -2.81 11.53 10.04
C PHE A 84 -2.57 12.00 11.47
N THR A 85 -1.68 12.99 11.60
CA THR A 85 -1.37 13.63 12.87
C THR A 85 -1.64 15.12 12.79
N LEU A 86 -2.33 15.65 13.80
CA LEU A 86 -2.57 17.07 13.99
C LEU A 86 -1.83 17.51 15.25
N ASN A 87 -0.86 18.43 15.13
CA ASN A 87 -0.06 18.89 16.27
C ASN A 87 0.60 17.75 17.05
N ASN A 88 1.16 16.77 16.33
CA ASN A 88 1.79 15.56 16.87
C ASN A 88 0.83 14.64 17.66
N VAL A 89 -0.48 14.83 17.52
CA VAL A 89 -1.50 13.94 18.08
C VAL A 89 -2.13 13.17 16.93
N ALA A 90 -2.17 11.83 17.03
CA ALA A 90 -2.87 11.00 16.07
C ALA A 90 -4.36 11.36 16.07
N ALA A 91 -4.93 11.58 14.88
CA ALA A 91 -6.38 11.68 14.78
C ALA A 91 -7.00 10.33 15.17
N GLU A 92 -8.07 10.36 15.96
CA GLU A 92 -8.77 9.15 16.38
C GLU A 92 -9.39 8.46 15.15
N GLU A 93 -9.32 7.13 15.07
CA GLU A 93 -9.81 6.40 13.89
C GLU A 93 -11.32 6.57 13.64
N ASP A 94 -12.12 6.76 14.70
CA ASP A 94 -13.57 6.99 14.61
C ASP A 94 -13.94 8.34 13.97
N LEU A 95 -12.94 9.20 13.87
CA LEU A 95 -13.02 10.54 13.32
C LEU A 95 -12.44 10.57 11.88
N SER A 96 -11.75 9.50 11.45
CA SER A 96 -11.24 9.32 10.09
C SER A 96 -12.06 8.30 9.32
N THR A 97 -12.75 8.73 8.26
CA THR A 97 -13.36 7.78 7.33
C THR A 97 -12.32 7.34 6.31
N GLU A 98 -12.02 6.04 6.30
CA GLU A 98 -11.37 5.40 5.16
C GLU A 98 -12.43 5.21 4.08
N THR A 99 -12.25 5.85 2.92
CA THR A 99 -13.01 5.47 1.74
C THR A 99 -12.39 4.18 1.23
N PRO A 100 -13.14 3.06 1.10
CA PRO A 100 -12.62 1.90 0.42
C PRO A 100 -12.23 2.33 -1.00
N ALA A 101 -10.97 2.11 -1.37
CA ALA A 101 -10.51 2.31 -2.73
C ALA A 101 -11.50 1.63 -3.69
N GLY A 102 -11.97 2.40 -4.68
CA GLY A 102 -13.21 2.12 -5.40
C GLY A 102 -13.29 0.70 -5.93
N ARG A 103 -14.14 -0.13 -5.31
CA ARG A 103 -14.71 -1.30 -5.97
C ARG A 103 -15.61 -0.77 -7.08
N ARG A 104 -15.10 -0.70 -8.31
CA ARG A 104 -15.98 -0.61 -9.48
C ARG A 104 -16.68 -1.96 -9.58
N ASP A 105 -17.99 -1.95 -9.37
CA ASP A 105 -18.85 -3.10 -9.59
C ASP A 105 -18.60 -3.65 -11.00
N ALA A 106 -18.20 -4.91 -11.06
CA ALA A 106 -17.81 -5.60 -12.28
C ALA A 106 -19.06 -5.98 -13.09
N ASP A 107 -19.43 -5.15 -14.06
CA ASP A 107 -20.17 -5.58 -15.24
C ASP A 107 -19.24 -5.54 -16.47
N ALA A 108 -18.85 -6.74 -16.90
CA ALA A 108 -18.35 -7.16 -18.22
C ALA A 108 -17.43 -6.22 -19.02
N ASP A 109 -16.10 -6.45 -18.92
CA ASP A 109 -15.23 -6.88 -20.02
C ASP A 109 -13.79 -6.96 -19.49
N ALA A 110 -13.11 -8.08 -19.75
CA ALA A 110 -11.76 -8.32 -19.27
C ALA A 110 -10.75 -7.43 -20.03
N ASP A 111 -9.96 -6.66 -19.27
CA ASP A 111 -8.60 -6.14 -19.55
C ASP A 111 -8.39 -4.68 -19.12
N THR A 112 -8.74 -4.34 -17.87
CA THR A 112 -8.14 -3.20 -17.18
C THR A 112 -7.89 -3.57 -15.73
N ASP A 113 -6.67 -4.00 -15.46
CA ASP A 113 -6.10 -4.18 -14.12
C ASP A 113 -5.85 -2.78 -13.51
N THR A 114 -6.93 -2.04 -13.24
CA THR A 114 -6.87 -0.77 -12.51
C THR A 114 -7.11 -1.03 -11.03
N ASP A 115 -6.23 -1.80 -10.39
CA ASP A 115 -5.95 -1.68 -8.96
C ASP A 115 -5.17 -0.36 -8.73
N THR A 116 -5.80 0.78 -9.07
CA THR A 116 -5.32 2.10 -8.65
C THR A 116 -5.84 2.35 -7.25
N ASP A 117 -5.21 1.74 -6.24
CA ASP A 117 -5.56 1.90 -4.83
C ASP A 117 -5.02 3.23 -4.30
N THR A 118 -5.72 4.32 -4.65
CA THR A 118 -5.55 5.61 -3.98
C THR A 118 -6.03 5.46 -2.54
N ALA A 119 -5.10 5.51 -1.58
CA ALA A 119 -5.46 5.55 -0.18
C ALA A 119 -5.91 6.96 0.17
N GLU A 120 -7.12 7.09 0.73
CA GLU A 120 -7.67 8.36 1.18
C GLU A 120 -8.13 8.26 2.64
N ARG A 121 -7.79 9.26 3.46
CA ARG A 121 -8.32 9.44 4.82
C ARG A 121 -8.81 10.85 5.04
N ASN A 122 -9.99 10.97 5.63
CA ASN A 122 -10.52 12.27 6.07
C ASN A 122 -10.05 12.60 7.49
N ALA A 123 -9.63 13.84 7.74
CA ALA A 123 -9.20 14.34 9.04
C ALA A 123 -10.29 15.14 9.79
N SER A 124 -10.03 15.46 11.06
CA SER A 124 -11.06 15.76 12.08
C SER A 124 -10.62 16.79 13.14
N ARG A 125 -11.49 17.10 14.11
CA ARG A 125 -11.56 18.31 14.98
C ARG A 125 -10.24 18.94 15.46
N VAL A 126 -10.12 20.26 15.27
CA VAL A 126 -9.01 21.09 15.76
C VAL A 126 -9.09 21.25 17.28
N ARG A 127 -8.01 20.90 17.99
CA ARG A 127 -7.87 21.19 19.42
C ARG A 127 -7.09 22.49 19.63
N GLN A 128 -7.42 23.19 20.71
CA GLN A 128 -7.06 24.59 21.00
C GLN A 128 -5.60 24.99 20.65
N GLY A 129 -5.45 25.80 19.60
CA GLY A 129 -4.46 26.88 19.41
C GLY A 129 -2.98 26.52 19.30
N ARG A 130 -2.43 26.52 18.08
CA ARG A 130 -1.48 27.50 17.50
C ARG A 130 -0.89 26.88 16.22
N GLU A 131 -1.14 27.49 15.06
CA GLU A 131 -0.59 27.08 13.75
C GLU A 131 -0.56 25.57 13.53
N ASP A 132 -1.74 24.99 13.28
CA ASP A 132 -1.88 23.55 13.15
C ASP A 132 -1.11 23.02 11.92
N GLN A 133 -0.03 22.29 12.16
CA GLN A 133 0.72 21.59 11.12
C GLN A 133 0.20 20.15 11.03
N GLY A 134 -0.66 19.90 10.05
CA GLY A 134 -1.08 18.55 9.70
C GLY A 134 0.06 17.82 9.00
N MET A 135 0.41 16.63 9.48
CA MET A 135 1.40 15.76 8.84
C MET A 135 0.78 14.39 8.58
N ALA A 136 0.98 13.88 7.36
CA ALA A 136 0.51 12.57 6.95
C ALA A 136 1.68 11.67 6.52
N THR A 137 1.57 10.41 6.90
CA THR A 137 2.56 9.35 6.63
C THR A 137 1.88 8.04 6.21
N TYR A 138 2.60 7.19 5.48
CA TYR A 138 2.18 5.81 5.14
C TYR A 138 3.11 4.76 5.73
#